data_AF-A0A1J5PAL9-F1
#
_entry.id   AF-A0A1J5PAL9-F1
#
_cell.length_a   1.000
_cell.length_b   1.000
_cell.length_c   1.000
_cell.angle_alpha   90.00
_cell.angle_beta   90.00
_cell.angle_gamma   90.00
#
_symmetry.space_group_name_H-M   'P 1'
#
loop_
_entity.id
_entity.type
_entity.pdbx_description
1 polymer ?
#
loop_
_entity_poly.entity_id
_entity_poly.type
_entity_poly.pdbx_seq_one_letter_code
_entity_poly.pdbx_strand_id
1 'polypeptide(L)'
;MQTLRSFRDRFRSILLYELIGLILVSPLASRITGHGLTETGMLVLVISLIAMGWNALFNHGFDRIELACGGHLSTRNWLIRVVHALLFELGLVIATVPLIAWWLKMGLWDAVLLDAGFIVFYLLYTLVFNRVYDHFYPLHATR
;
A
#
# COMPACT_ATOMS: atom_id res chain seq x y z
N MET A 1 -4.21 20.36 -20.27
CA MET A 1 -5.19 19.27 -20.07
C MET A 1 -4.43 18.08 -19.47
N GLN A 2 -4.79 17.63 -18.26
CA GLN A 2 -4.25 16.38 -17.72
C GLN A 2 -4.81 15.23 -18.57
N THR A 3 -3.94 14.51 -19.29
CA THR A 3 -4.34 13.32 -20.06
C THR A 3 -4.66 12.19 -19.08
N LEU A 4 -5.94 11.87 -18.93
CA LEU A 4 -6.40 10.76 -18.10
C LEU A 4 -6.02 9.43 -18.77
N ARG A 5 -5.22 8.59 -18.10
CA ARG A 5 -4.96 7.20 -18.53
C ARG A 5 -6.29 6.47 -18.77
N SER A 6 -6.37 5.78 -19.91
CA SER A 6 -7.51 4.94 -20.27
C SER A 6 -7.77 3.88 -19.20
N PHE A 7 -9.04 3.50 -19.02
CA PHE A 7 -9.46 2.48 -18.06
C PHE A 7 -8.70 1.15 -18.26
N ARG A 8 -8.42 0.78 -19.52
CA ARG A 8 -7.66 -0.43 -19.87
C ARG A 8 -6.21 -0.36 -19.39
N ASP A 9 -5.58 0.81 -19.46
CA ASP A 9 -4.21 0.99 -19.00
C ASP A 9 -4.11 0.95 -17.48
N ARG A 10 -5.08 1.56 -16.78
CA ARG A 10 -5.18 1.50 -15.31
C ARG A 10 -5.37 0.07 -14.82
N PHE A 11 -6.25 -0.69 -15.46
CA PHE A 11 -6.47 -2.09 -15.08
C PHE A 11 -5.19 -2.93 -15.27
N ARG A 12 -4.52 -2.76 -16.41
CA ARG A 12 -3.24 -3.43 -16.68
C ARG A 12 -2.16 -3.03 -15.67
N SER A 13 -2.03 -1.75 -15.33
CA SER A 13 -1.02 -1.30 -14.36
C SER A 13 -1.29 -1.90 -12.97
N ILE A 14 -2.54 -1.95 -12.53
CA ILE A 14 -2.93 -2.54 -11.25
C ILE A 14 -2.61 -4.04 -11.23
N LEU A 15 -3.00 -4.77 -12.28
CA LEU A 15 -2.72 -6.20 -12.37
C LEU A 15 -1.23 -6.52 -12.40
N LEU A 16 -0.45 -5.79 -13.19
CA LEU A 16 1.00 -6.01 -13.27
C LEU A 16 1.69 -5.65 -11.96
N TYR A 17 1.26 -4.57 -11.31
CA TYR A 17 1.77 -4.16 -10.01
C TYR A 17 1.55 -5.26 -8.95
N GLU A 18 0.32 -5.75 -8.84
CA GLU A 18 -0.01 -6.77 -7.84
C GLU A 18 0.73 -8.08 -8.15
N LEU A 19 0.71 -8.55 -9.40
CA LEU A 19 1.32 -9.82 -9.78
C LEU A 19 2.84 -9.82 -9.58
N ILE A 20 3.53 -8.77 -10.04
CA ILE A 20 4.99 -8.67 -9.91
C ILE A 20 5.37 -8.47 -8.45
N GLY A 21 4.64 -7.62 -7.72
CA GLY A 21 4.84 -7.42 -6.28
C GLY A 21 4.79 -8.75 -5.53
N LEU A 22 3.75 -9.56 -5.76
CA LEU A 22 3.57 -10.86 -5.13
C LEU A 22 4.68 -11.85 -5.46
N ILE A 23 5.08 -11.95 -6.72
CA ILE A 23 6.15 -12.86 -7.15
C ILE A 23 7.48 -12.50 -6.47
N LEU A 24 7.73 -11.22 -6.21
CA LEU A 24 8.97 -10.76 -5.58
C LEU A 24 8.93 -10.88 -4.05
N VAL A 25 7.82 -10.47 -3.43
CA VAL A 25 7.72 -10.39 -1.97
C VAL A 25 7.48 -11.75 -1.33
N SER A 26 6.72 -12.65 -1.97
CA SER A 26 6.41 -13.98 -1.41
C SER A 26 7.67 -14.82 -1.10
N PRO A 27 8.64 -14.99 -2.02
CA PRO A 27 9.85 -15.76 -1.72
C PRO A 27 10.77 -15.05 -0.72
N LEU A 28 10.78 -13.71 -0.71
CA LEU A 28 11.54 -12.94 0.26
C LEU A 28 10.97 -13.13 1.67
N ALA A 29 9.65 -12.98 1.82
CA ALA A 29 8.93 -13.18 3.06
C ALA A 29 9.06 -14.61 3.56
N SER A 30 8.92 -15.61 2.68
CA SER A 30 9.09 -17.03 3.01
C SER A 30 10.51 -17.32 3.53
N ARG A 31 11.55 -16.74 2.93
CA ARG A 31 12.94 -16.92 3.41
C ARG A 31 13.20 -16.27 4.76
N ILE A 32 12.63 -15.08 4.99
CA ILE A 32 12.82 -14.34 6.26
C ILE A 32 12.07 -15.02 7.40
N THR A 33 10.84 -15.44 7.14
CA THR A 33 9.95 -16.01 8.17
C THR A 33 10.15 -17.52 8.35
N GLY A 34 10.75 -18.21 7.38
CA GLY A 34 10.91 -19.68 7.38
C GLY A 34 9.63 -20.45 7.02
N HIS A 35 8.54 -19.75 6.69
CA HIS A 35 7.25 -20.35 6.32
C HIS A 35 7.19 -20.76 4.85
N GLY A 36 6.22 -21.61 4.51
CA GLY A 36 6.03 -22.07 3.13
C GLY A 36 5.60 -20.93 2.20
N LEU A 37 6.14 -20.93 0.97
CA LEU A 37 5.89 -19.89 -0.04
C LEU A 37 4.41 -19.59 -0.26
N THR A 38 3.58 -20.62 -0.28
CA THR A 38 2.13 -20.50 -0.49
C THR A 38 1.43 -19.82 0.69
N GLU A 39 1.85 -20.12 1.92
CA GLU A 39 1.29 -19.53 3.14
C GLU A 39 1.66 -18.04 3.24
N THR A 40 2.93 -17.70 2.98
CA THR A 40 3.39 -16.31 3.02
C THR A 40 2.87 -15.50 1.84
N GLY A 41 2.75 -16.09 0.65
CA GLY A 41 2.18 -15.41 -0.51
C GLY A 41 0.69 -15.08 -0.33
N MET A 42 -0.10 -16.00 0.25
CA MET A 42 -1.48 -15.73 0.63
C MET A 42 -1.58 -14.63 1.69
N LEU A 43 -0.70 -14.65 2.69
CA LEU A 43 -0.67 -13.60 3.70
C LEU A 43 -0.43 -12.23 3.06
N VAL A 44 0.59 -12.11 2.20
CA VAL A 44 0.90 -10.81 1.55
C VAL A 44 -0.25 -10.35 0.67
N LEU A 45 -0.90 -11.25 -0.06
CA LEU A 45 -2.13 -10.96 -0.80
C LEU A 45 -3.24 -10.39 0.10
N VAL A 46 -3.48 -11.01 1.26
CA VAL A 46 -4.53 -10.54 2.18
C VAL A 46 -4.16 -9.18 2.77
N ILE A 47 -2.90 -8.98 3.16
CA ILE A 47 -2.41 -7.71 3.69
C ILE A 47 -2.52 -6.61 2.64
N SER A 48 -2.16 -6.87 1.37
CA SER A 48 -2.26 -5.85 0.30
C SER A 48 -3.70 -5.42 0.07
N LEU A 49 -4.66 -6.36 0.09
CA LEU A 49 -6.09 -6.07 0.00
C LEU A 49 -6.60 -5.26 1.19
N ILE A 50 -6.20 -5.62 2.40
CA ILE A 50 -6.54 -4.86 3.61
C ILE A 50 -5.96 -3.45 3.52
N ALA A 51 -4.70 -3.30 3.12
CA ALA A 51 -4.05 -2.00 2.97
C ALA A 51 -4.74 -1.13 1.91
N MET A 52 -5.09 -1.71 0.76
CA MET A 52 -5.85 -1.01 -0.29
C MET A 52 -7.23 -0.56 0.20
N GLY A 53 -7.95 -1.45 0.88
CA GLY A 53 -9.26 -1.15 1.47
C GLY A 53 -9.17 -0.07 2.56
N TRP A 54 -8.19 -0.19 3.45
CA TRP A 54 -7.93 0.77 4.52
C TRP A 54 -7.54 2.14 3.96
N ASN A 55 -6.69 2.19 2.94
CA ASN A 55 -6.35 3.43 2.24
C ASN A 55 -7.58 4.13 1.67
N ALA A 56 -8.46 3.40 0.97
CA ALA A 56 -9.69 3.99 0.45
C ALA A 56 -10.64 4.47 1.57
N LEU A 57 -10.82 3.66 2.61
CA LEU A 57 -11.70 3.96 3.75
C LEU A 57 -11.21 5.19 4.53
N PHE A 58 -9.92 5.22 4.85
CA PHE A 58 -9.31 6.29 5.63
C PHE A 58 -9.31 7.61 4.85
N ASN A 59 -8.89 7.60 3.58
CA ASN A 59 -8.93 8.79 2.73
C ASN A 59 -10.36 9.33 2.60
N HIS A 60 -11.35 8.45 2.35
CA HIS A 60 -12.76 8.88 2.26
C HIS A 60 -13.29 9.47 3.57
N GLY A 61 -12.94 8.87 4.71
CA GLY A 61 -13.29 9.39 6.04
C GLY A 61 -12.67 10.76 6.30
N PHE A 62 -11.39 10.94 5.96
CA PHE A 62 -10.70 12.20 6.14
C PHE A 62 -11.20 13.29 5.19
N ASP A 63 -11.46 12.97 3.93
CA ASP A 63 -12.06 13.89 2.96
C ASP A 63 -13.41 14.44 3.47
N ARG A 64 -14.23 13.59 4.09
CA ARG A 64 -15.50 14.02 4.72
C ARG A 64 -15.27 14.99 5.87
N ILE A 65 -14.27 14.74 6.72
CA ILE A 65 -13.91 15.63 7.83
C ILE A 65 -13.39 16.97 7.30
N GLU A 66 -12.52 16.93 6.30
CA GLU A 66 -11.98 18.13 5.67
C GLU A 66 -13.10 18.97 5.02
N LEU A 67 -14.03 18.34 4.31
CA LEU A 67 -15.22 19.01 3.75
C LEU A 67 -16.11 19.60 4.85
N ALA A 68 -16.40 18.84 5.91
CA ALA A 68 -17.22 19.31 7.04
C ALA A 68 -16.61 20.52 7.76
N CYS A 69 -15.28 20.62 7.75
CA CYS A 69 -14.55 21.74 8.34
C CYS A 69 -14.12 22.80 7.30
N GLY A 70 -14.75 22.82 6.13
CA GLY A 70 -14.65 23.91 5.15
C GLY A 70 -13.51 23.79 4.13
N GLY A 71 -12.90 22.60 3.95
CA GLY A 71 -12.00 22.27 2.84
C GLY A 71 -10.57 22.81 2.94
N HIS A 72 -10.17 23.42 4.06
CA HIS A 72 -8.88 24.13 4.18
C HIS A 72 -7.91 23.52 5.21
N LEU A 73 -8.29 22.49 5.96
CA LEU A 73 -7.49 22.03 7.11
C LEU A 73 -6.18 21.36 6.68
N SER A 74 -6.22 20.44 5.71
CA SER A 74 -5.02 19.74 5.24
C SER A 74 -4.11 20.66 4.43
N THR A 75 -4.68 21.69 3.80
CA THR A 75 -3.94 22.65 2.97
C THR A 75 -3.20 23.70 3.80
N ARG A 76 -3.75 24.14 4.94
CA ARG A 76 -3.17 25.23 5.74
C ARG A 76 -2.28 24.77 6.91
N ASN A 77 -2.34 23.50 7.32
CA ASN A 77 -1.66 23.06 8.54
C ASN A 77 -0.80 21.80 8.35
N TRP A 78 0.53 21.97 8.48
CA TRP A 78 1.50 20.86 8.45
C TRP A 78 1.27 19.83 9.57
N LEU A 79 0.89 20.27 10.77
CA LEU A 79 0.62 19.36 11.90
C LEU A 79 -0.50 18.38 11.58
N ILE A 80 -1.53 18.83 10.85
CA ILE A 80 -2.65 17.97 10.46
C ILE A 80 -2.19 16.87 9.51
N ARG A 81 -1.26 17.17 8.59
CA ARG A 81 -0.69 16.15 7.68
C ARG A 81 0.11 15.10 8.43
N VAL A 82 0.90 15.52 9.41
CA VAL A 82 1.68 14.59 10.25
C VAL A 82 0.73 13.71 11.06
N VAL A 83 -0.26 14.30 11.74
CA VAL A 83 -1.26 13.54 12.51
C VAL A 83 -2.04 12.58 11.61
N HIS A 84 -2.43 13.02 10.41
CA HIS A 84 -3.12 12.17 9.43
C HIS A 84 -2.27 10.97 9.02
N ALA A 85 -1.01 11.20 8.65
CA ALA A 85 -0.09 10.13 8.27
C ALA A 85 0.17 9.15 9.42
N LEU A 86 0.37 9.67 10.64
CA LEU A 86 0.55 8.84 11.83
C LEU A 86 -0.68 8.01 12.15
N LEU A 87 -1.88 8.61 12.07
CA LEU A 87 -3.14 7.92 12.34
C LEU A 87 -3.44 6.84 11.28
N PHE A 88 -3.13 7.13 10.01
CA PHE A 88 -3.23 6.17 8.92
C PHE A 88 -2.36 4.94 9.18
N GLU A 89 -1.07 5.18 9.42
CA GLU A 89 -0.07 4.14 9.63
C GLU A 89 -0.39 3.32 10.88
N LEU A 90 -0.70 3.99 11.99
CA LEU A 90 -1.03 3.33 13.25
C LEU A 90 -2.29 2.46 13.11
N GLY A 91 -3.32 2.97 12.44
CA GLY A 91 -4.55 2.20 12.19
C GLY A 91 -4.29 0.96 11.32
N LEU A 92 -3.42 1.08 10.33
CA LEU A 92 -3.04 -0.02 9.46
C LEU A 92 -2.25 -1.08 10.24
N VAL A 93 -1.22 -0.67 11.00
CA VAL A 93 -0.41 -1.55 11.85
C VAL A 93 -1.26 -2.30 12.87
N ILE A 94 -2.23 -1.63 13.50
CA ILE A 94 -3.16 -2.27 14.45
C ILE A 94 -4.01 -3.35 13.78
N ALA A 95 -4.32 -3.22 12.48
CA ALA A 95 -5.08 -4.22 11.73
C ALA A 95 -4.19 -5.35 11.18
N THR A 96 -3.00 -5.03 10.65
CA THR A 96 -2.13 -5.98 9.96
C THR A 96 -1.29 -6.81 10.93
N VAL A 97 -0.75 -6.23 11.99
CA VAL A 97 0.18 -6.93 12.91
C VAL A 97 -0.48 -8.10 13.64
N PRO A 98 -1.67 -7.97 14.26
CA PRO A 98 -2.32 -9.11 14.90
C PRO A 98 -2.67 -10.21 13.90
N LEU A 99 -3.03 -9.83 12.67
CA LEU A 99 -3.30 -10.77 11.60
C LEU A 99 -2.04 -11.55 11.22
N ILE A 100 -0.91 -10.88 11.00
CA ILE A 100 0.39 -11.50 10.69
C ILE A 100 0.80 -12.45 11.81
N ALA A 101 0.77 -11.98 13.06
CA ALA A 101 1.18 -12.75 14.23
C ALA A 101 0.32 -14.01 14.39
N TRP A 102 -1.00 -13.89 14.21
CA TRP A 102 -1.92 -15.02 14.26
C TRP A 102 -1.71 -16.00 13.09
N TRP A 103 -1.53 -15.48 11.86
CA TRP A 103 -1.43 -16.27 10.65
C TRP A 103 -0.16 -17.12 10.61
N LEU A 104 0.99 -16.50 10.91
CA LEU A 104 2.29 -17.18 10.89
C LEU A 104 2.68 -17.74 12.26
N LYS A 105 1.83 -17.60 13.29
CA LYS A 105 2.09 -18.04 14.66
C LYS A 105 3.42 -17.51 15.21
N MET A 106 3.73 -16.26 14.92
CA MET A 106 4.95 -15.58 15.35
C MET A 106 4.68 -14.57 16.46
N GLY A 107 5.74 -14.10 17.12
CA GLY A 107 5.62 -13.05 18.13
C GLY A 107 5.14 -11.72 17.54
N LEU A 108 4.48 -10.89 18.35
CA LEU A 108 4.03 -9.55 17.93
C LEU A 108 5.20 -8.68 17.46
N TRP A 109 6.36 -8.79 18.10
CA TRP A 109 7.55 -8.02 17.72
C TRP A 109 8.07 -8.41 16.33
N ASP A 110 8.11 -9.70 16.04
CA ASP A 110 8.50 -10.20 14.72
C ASP A 110 7.48 -9.82 13.65
N ALA A 111 6.19 -9.83 14.00
CA ALA A 111 5.11 -9.39 13.11
C ALA A 111 5.19 -7.90 12.78
N VAL A 112 5.49 -7.03 13.77
CA VAL A 112 5.74 -5.60 13.53
C VAL A 112 6.93 -5.40 12.59
N LEU A 113 8.02 -6.14 12.82
CA LEU A 113 9.21 -6.03 11.98
C LEU A 113 8.94 -6.50 10.54
N LEU A 114 8.16 -7.57 10.38
CA LEU A 114 7.76 -8.08 9.07
C LEU A 114 6.84 -7.09 8.35
N ASP A 115 5.86 -6.50 9.05
CA ASP A 115 4.95 -5.49 8.52
C ASP A 115 5.71 -4.24 8.06
N ALA A 116 6.63 -3.74 8.88
CA ALA A 116 7.53 -2.64 8.52
C ALA A 116 8.39 -2.99 7.28
N GLY A 117 8.86 -4.23 7.18
CA GLY A 117 9.55 -4.75 6.01
C GLY A 117 8.68 -4.70 4.75
N PHE A 118 7.40 -5.08 4.85
CA PHE A 118 6.46 -4.97 3.74
C PHE A 118 6.21 -3.53 3.33
N ILE A 119 6.00 -2.62 4.28
CA ILE A 119 5.80 -1.19 4.01
C ILE A 119 7.00 -0.62 3.24
N VAL A 120 8.21 -0.84 3.73
CA VAL A 120 9.44 -0.36 3.07
C VAL A 120 9.62 -0.99 1.69
N PHE A 121 9.40 -2.30 1.56
CA PHE A 121 9.49 -3.00 0.28
C PHE A 121 8.50 -2.43 -0.74
N TYR A 122 7.22 -2.32 -0.39
CA TYR A 122 6.19 -1.82 -1.28
C TYR A 122 6.38 -0.34 -1.63
N LEU A 123 6.93 0.47 -0.71
CA LEU A 123 7.26 1.87 -0.98
C LEU A 123 8.34 1.98 -2.07
N LEU A 124 9.45 1.25 -1.92
CA LEU A 124 10.53 1.23 -2.92
C LEU A 124 10.05 0.61 -4.23
N TYR A 125 9.32 -0.50 -4.15
CA TYR A 125 8.75 -1.20 -5.30
C TYR A 125 7.83 -0.27 -6.11
N THR A 126 6.95 0.48 -5.45
CA THR A 126 6.03 1.42 -6.10
C THR A 126 6.77 2.52 -6.85
N LEU A 127 7.84 3.07 -6.27
CA LEU A 127 8.65 4.09 -6.94
C LEU A 127 9.30 3.54 -8.22
N VAL A 128 9.87 2.33 -8.15
CA VAL A 128 10.51 1.66 -9.29
C VAL A 128 9.48 1.29 -10.35
N PHE A 129 8.37 0.65 -9.94
CA PHE A 129 7.31 0.23 -10.85
C PHE A 129 6.71 1.42 -11.58
N ASN A 130 6.37 2.51 -10.88
CA ASN A 130 5.81 3.71 -11.50
C ASN A 130 6.80 4.31 -12.52
N ARG A 131 8.07 4.44 -12.16
CA ARG A 131 9.13 4.93 -13.07
C ARG A 131 9.26 4.06 -14.33
N VAL A 132 9.31 2.74 -14.16
CA VAL A 132 9.46 1.79 -15.27
C VAL A 132 8.21 1.77 -16.15
N TYR A 133 7.03 1.73 -15.55
CA TYR A 133 5.76 1.69 -16.26
C TYR A 133 5.54 2.97 -17.07
N ASP A 134 5.86 4.13 -16.51
CA ASP A 134 5.77 5.41 -17.22
C ASP A 134 6.80 5.53 -18.35
N HIS A 135 7.96 4.87 -18.24
CA HIS A 135 8.94 4.78 -19.32
C HIS A 135 8.44 3.94 -20.51
N PHE A 136 7.82 2.78 -20.24
CA PHE A 136 7.28 1.91 -21.29
C PHE A 136 5.93 2.39 -21.87
N TYR A 137 5.13 3.08 -21.06
CA TYR A 137 3.83 3.63 -21.44
C TYR A 137 3.78 5.13 -21.13
N PRO A 138 4.55 5.94 -21.88
CA PRO A 138 4.54 7.38 -21.69
C PRO A 138 3.15 7.94 -21.99
N LEU A 139 2.73 8.91 -21.18
CA LEU A 139 1.52 9.67 -21.46
C LEU A 139 1.80 10.52 -22.70
N HIS A 140 1.30 10.08 -23.85
CA HIS A 140 1.36 10.91 -25.05
C HIS A 140 0.54 12.17 -24.79
N ALA A 141 1.22 13.30 -24.63
CA ALA A 141 0.60 14.60 -24.75
C ALA A 141 0.12 14.72 -26.20
N THR A 142 -1.20 14.69 -26.41
CA THR A 142 -1.78 15.01 -27.70
C THR A 142 -1.38 16.45 -28.01
N ARG A 143 -0.57 16.63 -29.06
CA ARG A 143 -0.10 17.94 -29.53
C ARG A 143 -1.21 18.65 -30.29
#